data_AF-A0A357HHG8-F1
#
_entry.id   AF-A0A357HHG8-F1
#
_cell.length_a   1.000
_cell.length_b   1.000
_cell.length_c   1.000
_cell.angle_alpha   90.00
_cell.angle_beta   90.00
_cell.angle_gamma   90.00
#
_symmetry.space_group_name_H-M   'P 1'
#
loop_
_entity.id
_entity.type
_entity.pdbx_description
1 polymer ?
#
loop_
_entity_poly.entity_id
_entity_poly.type
_entity_poly.pdbx_seq_one_letter_code
_entity_poly.pdbx_strand_id
1 'polypeptide(L)'
;MQLNKFIFMLLCVFFLQFYLAELLSINMIRPDFMTIFILYTAIKFGRFYGVIAGFILGLFTDLAGVGSYFGLSSLTFSLTGYLTGYLKDQYNRLIPLYFHLTWIGIIFL
;
A
#
# COMPACT_ATOMS: atom_id res chain seq x y z
N MET A 1 -16.84 -1.00 4.19
CA MET A 1 -16.37 0.38 4.40
C MET A 1 -17.24 1.28 3.55
N GLN A 2 -17.69 2.44 4.05
CA GLN A 2 -18.44 3.39 3.20
C GLN A 2 -17.48 3.99 2.15
N LEU A 3 -17.88 4.02 0.88
CA LEU A 3 -17.04 4.43 -0.24
C LEU A 3 -16.43 5.83 -0.04
N ASN A 4 -17.21 6.79 0.47
CA ASN A 4 -16.75 8.15 0.72
C ASN A 4 -15.60 8.19 1.73
N LYS A 5 -15.66 7.36 2.79
CA LYS A 5 -14.58 7.26 3.79
C LYS A 5 -13.33 6.63 3.19
N PHE A 6 -13.48 5.69 2.27
CA PHE A 6 -12.36 5.05 1.59
C PHE A 6 -11.62 6.02 0.70
N ILE A 7 -12.34 6.74 -0.17
CA ILE A 7 -11.76 7.76 -1.06
C ILE A 7 -11.08 8.87 -0.25
N PHE A 8 -11.73 9.35 0.83
CA PHE A 8 -11.14 10.36 1.71
C PHE A 8 -9.81 9.89 2.32
N MET A 9 -9.76 8.65 2.82
CA MET A 9 -8.55 8.08 3.41
C MET A 9 -7.43 7.91 2.37
N LEU A 10 -7.78 7.52 1.15
CA LEU A 10 -6.88 7.35 0.01
C LEU A 10 -6.21 8.70 -0.35
N LEU A 11 -7.01 9.77 -0.47
CA LEU A 11 -6.50 11.13 -0.70
C LEU A 11 -5.70 11.67 0.48
N CYS A 12 -6.11 11.40 1.72
CA CYS A 12 -5.35 11.81 2.90
C CYS A 12 -3.95 11.18 2.89
N VAL A 13 -3.82 9.87 2.69
CA VAL A 13 -2.52 9.18 2.60
C VAL A 13 -1.72 9.72 1.42
N PHE A 14 -2.41 9.97 0.30
CA PHE A 14 -2.05 10.88 -0.78
C PHE A 14 -1.07 11.99 -0.40
N PHE A 15 -1.65 13.03 0.19
CA PHE A 15 -0.98 14.26 0.58
C PHE A 15 -0.02 14.06 1.76
N LEU A 16 -0.37 13.14 2.66
CA LEU A 16 0.45 12.81 3.82
C LEU A 16 1.81 12.28 3.38
N GLN A 17 1.89 11.45 2.33
CA GLN A 17 3.14 10.97 1.77
C GLN A 17 4.10 12.12 1.43
N PHE A 18 3.64 13.12 0.68
CA PHE A 18 4.52 14.21 0.24
C PHE A 18 5.05 15.05 1.40
N TYR A 19 4.24 15.31 2.41
CA TYR A 19 4.64 16.14 3.54
C TYR A 19 5.46 15.38 4.59
N LEU A 20 4.95 14.24 5.07
CA LEU A 20 5.56 13.50 6.16
C LEU A 20 6.76 12.66 5.73
N ALA A 21 6.83 12.18 4.48
CA ALA A 21 7.98 11.39 4.07
C ALA A 21 9.26 12.23 4.02
N GLU A 22 9.15 13.53 3.72
CA GLU A 22 10.28 14.46 3.78
C GLU A 22 10.63 14.82 5.22
N LEU A 23 9.64 15.10 6.07
CA LEU A 23 9.85 15.42 7.48
C LEU A 23 10.50 14.27 8.28
N LEU A 24 10.10 13.03 8.00
CA LEU A 24 10.59 11.81 8.68
C LEU A 24 11.80 11.19 7.98
N SER A 25 12.39 11.87 7.00
CA SER A 25 13.56 11.33 6.32
C SER A 25 14.78 11.34 7.24
N ILE A 26 15.41 10.18 7.41
CA ILE A 26 16.65 10.01 8.15
C ILE A 26 17.70 9.50 7.18
N ASN A 27 18.82 10.22 7.03
CA ASN A 27 19.92 9.83 6.14
C ASN A 27 19.46 9.50 4.71
N MET A 28 18.56 10.30 4.13
CA MET A 28 17.98 10.11 2.78
C MET A 28 17.05 8.90 2.63
N ILE A 29 16.82 8.12 3.68
CA ILE A 29 15.81 7.05 3.68
C ILE A 29 14.47 7.71 3.99
N ARG A 30 13.49 7.53 3.09
CA ARG A 30 12.14 8.11 3.20
C ARG A 30 11.13 6.98 3.44
N PRO A 31 10.20 7.11 4.40
CA PRO A 31 9.16 6.12 4.59
C PRO A 31 8.15 6.15 3.43
N ASP A 32 7.69 4.97 3.04
CA ASP A 32 6.62 4.80 2.05
C ASP A 32 5.29 4.49 2.76
N PHE A 33 4.52 5.55 3.02
CA PHE A 33 3.20 5.45 3.63
C PHE A 33 2.15 4.88 2.68
N MET A 34 2.35 4.95 1.37
CA MET A 34 1.43 4.37 0.38
C MET A 34 1.43 2.86 0.50
N THR A 35 2.61 2.24 0.52
CA THR A 35 2.76 0.80 0.69
C THR A 35 2.15 0.33 2.02
N ILE A 36 2.40 1.05 3.12
CA ILE A 36 1.82 0.74 4.44
C ILE A 36 0.27 0.78 4.38
N PHE A 37 -0.30 1.78 3.72
CA PHE A 37 -1.75 1.91 3.59
C PHE A 37 -2.37 0.80 2.72
N ILE A 38 -1.71 0.43 1.62
CA ILE A 38 -2.13 -0.68 0.75
C ILE A 38 -2.12 -1.99 1.54
N LEU A 39 -1.06 -2.25 2.31
CA LEU A 39 -0.97 -3.42 3.19
C LEU A 39 -2.15 -3.48 4.17
N TYR A 40 -2.36 -2.38 4.90
CA TYR A 40 -3.44 -2.30 5.88
C TYR A 40 -4.83 -2.52 5.25
N THR A 41 -5.12 -1.86 4.13
CA THR A 41 -6.41 -1.98 3.46
C THR A 41 -6.63 -3.38 2.89
N ALA A 42 -5.59 -4.00 2.34
CA ALA A 42 -5.63 -5.36 1.81
C ALA A 42 -5.87 -6.41 2.91
N ILE A 43 -5.17 -6.32 4.05
CA ILE A 43 -5.38 -7.25 5.19
C ILE A 43 -6.79 -7.08 5.77
N LYS A 44 -7.24 -5.83 5.94
CA LYS A 44 -8.50 -5.55 6.65
C LYS A 44 -9.75 -5.75 5.79
N PHE A 45 -9.72 -5.29 4.53
CA PHE A 45 -10.89 -5.28 3.66
C PHE A 45 -10.82 -6.35 2.56
N GLY A 46 -9.61 -6.80 2.20
CA GLY A 46 -9.35 -7.90 1.27
C GLY A 46 -8.73 -7.45 -0.04
N ARG A 47 -8.44 -8.42 -0.90
CA ARG A 47 -7.75 -8.23 -2.19
C ARG A 47 -8.34 -7.13 -3.07
N PHE A 48 -9.67 -7.05 -3.17
CA PHE A 48 -10.33 -6.11 -4.09
C PHE A 48 -10.05 -4.65 -3.70
N TYR A 49 -10.20 -4.33 -2.41
CA TYR A 49 -9.91 -3.00 -1.89
C TYR A 49 -8.42 -2.68 -1.93
N GLY A 50 -7.56 -3.66 -1.65
CA GLY A 50 -6.10 -3.50 -1.76
C GLY A 50 -5.63 -3.19 -3.18
N VAL A 51 -6.13 -3.94 -4.17
CA VAL A 51 -5.81 -3.74 -5.59
C VAL A 51 -6.28 -2.36 -6.08
N ILE A 52 -7.50 -1.96 -5.75
CA ILE A 52 -8.03 -0.63 -6.13
C ILE A 52 -7.23 0.48 -5.48
N ALA A 53 -6.91 0.36 -4.18
CA ALA A 53 -6.07 1.33 -3.48
C ALA A 53 -4.69 1.45 -4.14
N GLY A 54 -4.03 0.33 -4.41
CA GLY A 54 -2.71 0.30 -5.02
C GLY A 54 -2.70 0.86 -6.44
N PHE A 55 -3.69 0.50 -7.26
CA PHE A 55 -3.81 1.00 -8.62
C PHE A 55 -3.99 2.53 -8.67
N ILE A 56 -4.91 3.07 -7.84
CA ILE A 56 -5.20 4.51 -7.79
C ILE A 56 -4.02 5.29 -7.21
N LEU A 57 -3.43 4.83 -6.10
CA LEU A 57 -2.27 5.48 -5.50
C LEU A 57 -1.07 5.47 -6.45
N GLY A 58 -0.81 4.34 -7.10
CA GLY A 58 0.28 4.22 -8.07
C GLY A 58 0.08 5.14 -9.27
N LEU A 59 -1.14 5.21 -9.81
CA LEU A 59 -1.45 6.19 -10.85
C LEU A 59 -1.16 7.62 -10.37
N PHE A 60 -1.63 8.01 -9.18
CA PHE A 60 -1.35 9.35 -8.67
C PHE A 60 0.14 9.60 -8.41
N THR A 61 0.92 8.62 -7.98
CA THR A 61 2.38 8.77 -7.82
C THR A 61 3.09 8.98 -9.15
N ASP A 62 2.66 8.26 -10.20
CA ASP A 62 3.22 8.42 -11.54
C ASP A 62 2.84 9.79 -12.12
N LEU A 63 1.59 10.24 -11.93
CA LEU A 63 1.15 11.58 -12.34
C LEU A 63 1.85 12.71 -11.58
N ALA A 64 2.20 12.50 -10.30
CA ALA A 64 2.94 13.46 -9.50
C ALA A 64 4.43 13.59 -9.91
N GLY A 65 4.89 12.82 -10.90
CA GLY A 65 6.26 12.87 -11.40
C GLY A 65 7.28 12.17 -10.50
N VAL A 66 6.82 11.35 -9.55
CA VAL A 66 7.70 10.58 -8.65
C VAL A 66 8.21 9.30 -9.34
N GLY A 67 7.41 8.72 -10.24
CA GLY A 67 7.74 7.52 -11.00
C GLY A 67 8.58 7.80 -12.25
N SER A 68 9.62 7.00 -12.49
CA SER A 68 10.40 7.06 -13.75
C SER A 68 9.63 6.49 -14.96
N TYR A 69 8.71 5.56 -14.72
CA TYR A 69 7.93 4.88 -15.75
C TYR A 69 6.46 4.90 -15.39
N PHE A 70 5.66 5.56 -16.23
CA PHE A 70 4.22 5.64 -16.05
C PHE A 70 3.57 4.25 -16.08
N GLY A 71 2.76 3.95 -15.08
CA GLY A 71 2.05 2.68 -14.90
C GLY A 71 2.81 1.62 -14.09
N LEU A 72 4.12 1.78 -13.87
CA LEU A 72 4.92 0.78 -13.15
C LEU A 72 4.61 0.79 -11.64
N SER A 73 4.42 1.97 -11.04
CA SER A 73 4.00 2.05 -9.64
C SER A 73 2.57 1.54 -9.45
N SER A 74 1.68 1.82 -10.41
CA SER A 74 0.31 1.29 -10.41
C SER A 74 0.28 -0.24 -10.45
N LEU A 75 1.12 -0.87 -11.29
CA LEU A 75 1.25 -2.33 -11.38
C LEU A 75 1.83 -2.94 -10.11
N THR A 76 2.93 -2.38 -9.61
CA THR A 76 3.61 -2.90 -8.41
C THR A 76 2.69 -2.80 -7.20
N PHE A 77 2.12 -1.64 -6.91
CA PHE A 77 1.21 -1.44 -5.78
C PHE A 77 -0.07 -2.28 -5.86
N SER A 78 -0.64 -2.47 -7.06
CA SER A 78 -1.78 -3.37 -7.22
C SER A 78 -1.40 -4.84 -6.99
N LEU A 79 -0.19 -5.26 -7.38
CA LEU A 79 0.33 -6.59 -7.07
C LEU A 79 0.58 -6.76 -5.56
N THR A 80 1.18 -5.77 -4.89
CA THR A 80 1.39 -5.74 -3.43
C THR A 80 0.05 -5.85 -2.70
N GLY A 81 -0.97 -5.09 -3.13
CA GLY A 81 -2.32 -5.15 -2.59
C GLY A 81 -3.03 -6.49 -2.84
N TYR A 82 -2.79 -7.11 -3.99
CA TYR A 82 -3.34 -8.43 -4.31
C TYR A 82 -2.74 -9.52 -3.43
N LEU A 83 -1.40 -9.59 -3.34
CA LEU A 83 -0.67 -10.57 -2.52
C LEU A 83 -1.01 -10.40 -1.05
N THR A 84 -1.03 -9.16 -0.56
CA THR A 84 -1.42 -8.89 0.82
C THR A 84 -2.88 -9.27 1.08
N GLY A 85 -3.75 -9.10 0.09
CA GLY A 85 -5.16 -9.47 0.19
C GLY A 85 -5.40 -10.97 0.43
N TYR A 86 -4.43 -11.83 0.10
CA TYR A 86 -4.48 -13.27 0.45
C TYR A 86 -4.30 -13.53 1.94
N LEU A 87 -3.63 -12.63 2.66
CA LEU A 87 -3.40 -12.73 4.11
C LEU A 87 -4.64 -12.40 4.93
N LYS A 88 -5.67 -11.82 4.31
CA LYS A 88 -6.94 -11.55 4.99
C LYS A 88 -7.52 -12.84 5.56
N ASP A 89 -7.88 -12.80 6.84
CA ASP A 89 -8.45 -13.91 7.63
C ASP A 89 -7.51 -15.13 7.79
N GLN A 90 -6.25 -15.05 7.34
CA GLN A 90 -5.27 -16.14 7.48
C GLN A 90 -4.49 -16.09 8.79
N TYR A 91 -4.57 -14.99 9.55
CA TYR A 91 -3.83 -14.84 10.81
C TYR A 91 -4.14 -15.96 11.82
N ASN A 92 -5.41 -16.39 11.90
CA ASN A 92 -5.82 -17.48 12.80
C ASN A 92 -5.64 -18.88 12.19
N ARG A 93 -5.35 -18.99 10.88
CA ARG A 93 -5.22 -20.27 10.16
C ARG A 93 -3.75 -20.67 9.97
N LEU A 94 -2.87 -19.69 9.84
CA LEU A 94 -1.43 -19.86 9.72
C LEU A 94 -0.76 -19.72 11.08
N ILE A 95 0.42 -20.32 11.23
CA ILE A 95 1.29 -20.03 12.37
C ILE A 95 1.65 -18.52 12.29
N PRO A 96 1.57 -17.76 13.40
CA PRO A 96 1.83 -16.32 13.39
C PRO A 96 3.17 -15.93 12.75
N LEU A 97 4.20 -16.78 12.90
CA LEU A 97 5.51 -16.57 12.30
C LEU A 97 5.46 -16.58 10.76
N TYR A 98 4.75 -17.53 10.15
CA TYR A 98 4.57 -17.55 8.68
C TYR A 98 3.75 -16.36 8.21
N PHE A 99 2.70 -15.97 8.95
CA PHE A 99 1.98 -14.75 8.66
C PHE A 99 2.94 -13.56 8.65
N HIS A 100 3.78 -13.40 9.67
CA HIS A 100 4.68 -12.26 9.72
C HIS A 100 5.75 -12.27 8.62
N LEU A 101 6.31 -13.44 8.28
CA LEU A 101 7.28 -13.56 7.19
C LEU A 101 6.68 -13.20 5.84
N THR A 102 5.42 -13.55 5.58
CA THR A 102 4.79 -13.29 4.27
C THR A 102 4.57 -11.80 4.00
N TRP A 103 4.03 -11.01 4.94
CA TRP A 103 3.86 -9.56 4.69
C TRP A 103 5.21 -8.82 4.65
N ILE A 104 6.23 -9.29 5.39
CA ILE A 104 7.61 -8.76 5.27
C ILE A 104 8.16 -9.07 3.87
N GLY A 105 8.00 -10.30 3.37
CA GLY A 105 8.43 -10.68 2.03
C GLY A 105 7.75 -9.88 0.92
N ILE A 106 6.47 -9.52 1.11
CA ILE A 106 5.72 -8.68 0.17
C ILE A 106 6.27 -7.24 0.12
N ILE A 107 6.81 -6.70 1.23
CA ILE A 107 7.43 -5.36 1.26
C ILE A 107 8.76 -5.33 0.50
N PHE A 108 9.47 -6.46 0.43
CA PHE A 108 10.74 -6.58 -0.29
C PHE A 108 10.58 -6.75 -1.82
N LEU A 109 9.35 -6.84 -2.32
CA LEU A 109 9.03 -7.00 -3.75
C LEU A 109 8.92 -5.65 -4.45
#